data_AF-A0A3R7I597-F1
#
_entry.id   AF-A0A3R7I597-F1
#
_cell.length_a   1.000
_cell.length_b   1.000
_cell.length_c   1.000
_cell.angle_alpha   90.00
_cell.angle_beta   90.00
_cell.angle_gamma   90.00
#
_symmetry.space_group_name_H-M   'P 1'
#
loop_
_entity.id
_entity.type
_entity.pdbx_description
1 polymer ?
#
loop_
_entity_poly.entity_id
_entity_poly.type
_entity_poly.pdbx_seq_one_letter_code
_entity_poly.pdbx_strand_id
1 'polypeptide(L)'
;MRPVDEHILETMRDEGNMTPDALENTFDVTVANYASNRLSELAKYGLVERLGTGLYRLTDDGRAFLDEELDASALAPVDES
;
A
#
# COMPACT_ATOMS: atom_id res chain seq x y z
N MET A 1 7.62 -0.76 -9.14
CA MET A 1 7.27 -1.47 -7.89
C MET A 1 8.50 -2.12 -7.28
N ARG A 2 8.46 -2.43 -5.98
CA ARG A 2 9.50 -3.12 -5.20
C ARG A 2 8.90 -4.36 -4.52
N PRO A 3 9.68 -5.42 -4.22
CA PRO A 3 9.16 -6.61 -3.54
C PRO A 3 8.46 -6.32 -2.21
N VAL A 4 8.94 -5.31 -1.47
CA VAL A 4 8.30 -4.86 -0.22
C VAL A 4 6.89 -4.29 -0.42
N ASP A 5 6.58 -3.75 -1.61
CA ASP A 5 5.26 -3.16 -1.89
C ASP A 5 4.19 -4.22 -1.89
N GLU A 6 4.48 -5.32 -2.58
CA GLU A 6 3.61 -6.47 -2.69
C GLU A 6 3.34 -7.06 -1.31
N HIS A 7 4.38 -7.26 -0.50
CA HIS A 7 4.24 -7.74 0.88
C HIS A 7 3.37 -6.80 1.75
N ILE A 8 3.51 -5.48 1.59
CA ILE A 8 2.65 -4.51 2.28
C ILE A 8 1.19 -4.67 1.83
N LEU A 9 0.94 -4.74 0.52
CA LEU A 9 -0.41 -4.87 -0.04
C LEU A 9 -1.07 -6.20 0.36
N GLU A 10 -0.33 -7.31 0.34
CA GLU A 10 -0.76 -8.63 0.81
C GLU A 10 -1.15 -8.58 2.29
N THR A 11 -0.28 -7.99 3.14
CA THR A 11 -0.58 -7.81 4.57
C THR A 11 -1.86 -6.99 4.76
N MET A 12 -2.04 -5.91 3.99
CA MET A 12 -3.26 -5.10 4.03
C MET A 12 -4.50 -5.85 3.54
N ARG A 13 -4.36 -6.80 2.60
CA ARG A 13 -5.45 -7.63 2.09
C ARG A 13 -5.96 -8.58 3.17
N ASP A 14 -5.05 -9.19 3.92
CA ASP A 14 -5.36 -10.21 4.92
C ASP A 14 -5.77 -9.60 6.27
N GLU A 15 -5.07 -8.55 6.70
CA GLU A 15 -5.17 -7.99 8.06
C GLU A 15 -5.93 -6.66 8.10
N GLY A 16 -6.16 -6.02 6.94
CA GLY A 16 -6.95 -4.80 6.80
C GLY A 16 -6.13 -3.50 6.81
N ASN A 17 -6.73 -2.43 7.32
CA ASN A 17 -6.13 -1.10 7.28
C ASN A 17 -4.82 -1.06 8.08
N MET A 18 -3.79 -0.45 7.50
CA MET A 18 -2.44 -0.46 8.09
C MET A 18 -1.94 0.94 8.44
N THR A 19 -1.12 0.95 9.48
CA THR A 19 -0.21 2.06 9.78
C THR A 19 1.23 1.62 9.53
N PRO A 20 2.17 2.55 9.26
CA PRO A 20 3.59 2.22 9.18
C PRO A 20 4.12 1.53 10.44
N ASP A 21 3.59 1.88 11.61
CA ASP A 21 3.95 1.28 12.89
C ASP A 21 3.50 -0.18 12.99
N ALA A 22 2.28 -0.50 12.56
CA ALA A 22 1.78 -1.87 12.55
C ALA A 22 2.60 -2.77 11.62
N LEU A 23 2.99 -2.26 10.45
CA LEU A 23 3.84 -2.98 9.49
C LEU A 23 5.22 -3.33 10.08
N GLU A 24 5.76 -2.54 10.99
CA GLU A 24 7.01 -2.85 11.69
C GLU A 24 6.76 -3.73 12.93
N ASN A 25 5.96 -3.23 13.87
CA ASN A 25 5.91 -3.77 15.22
C ASN A 25 4.89 -4.91 15.41
N THR A 26 3.94 -5.06 14.49
CA THR A 26 2.91 -6.12 14.56
C THR A 26 3.15 -7.22 13.55
N PHE A 27 3.51 -6.87 12.31
CA PHE A 27 3.61 -7.83 11.21
C PHE A 27 5.03 -8.08 10.70
N ASP A 28 6.05 -7.36 11.22
CA ASP A 28 7.46 -7.53 10.85
C ASP A 28 7.72 -7.50 9.33
N VAL A 29 6.97 -6.66 8.61
CA VAL A 29 7.04 -6.52 7.15
C VAL A 29 8.24 -5.67 6.76
N THR A 30 8.35 -4.48 7.36
CA THR A 30 9.44 -3.55 7.14
C THR A 30 9.45 -2.42 8.17
N VAL A 31 10.57 -1.72 8.30
CA VAL A 31 10.71 -0.60 9.25
C VAL A 31 9.75 0.55 8.94
N ALA A 32 9.17 1.18 9.95
CA ALA A 32 8.05 2.12 9.82
C ALA A 32 8.39 3.34 8.94
N ASN A 33 9.61 3.87 9.03
CA ASN A 33 10.04 4.98 8.16
C ASN A 33 10.02 4.60 6.68
N TYR A 34 10.41 3.36 6.36
CA TYR A 34 10.39 2.87 5.00
C TYR A 34 8.96 2.55 4.56
N ALA A 35 8.17 1.88 5.42
CA ALA A 35 6.75 1.62 5.19
C ALA A 35 5.97 2.91 4.87
N SER A 36 6.20 3.99 5.61
CA SER A 36 5.58 5.30 5.38
C SER A 36 5.87 5.84 3.98
N ASN A 37 7.13 5.77 3.53
CA ASN A 37 7.53 6.18 2.18
C ASN A 37 6.90 5.28 1.11
N ARG A 38 6.73 3.98 1.39
CA ARG A 38 6.06 3.05 0.46
C ARG A 38 4.59 3.31 0.35
N LEU A 39 3.88 3.42 1.47
CA LEU A 39 2.45 3.71 1.51
C LEU A 39 2.12 5.05 0.83
N SER A 40 2.97 6.06 0.98
CA SER A 40 2.80 7.35 0.28
C SER A 40 2.92 7.19 -1.24
N GLU A 41 3.91 6.42 -1.73
CA GLU A 41 4.06 6.16 -3.16
C GLU A 41 2.92 5.29 -3.70
N LEU A 42 2.50 4.27 -2.96
CA LEU A 42 1.37 3.42 -3.34
C LEU A 42 0.06 4.22 -3.40
N ALA A 43 -0.12 5.17 -2.48
CA ALA A 43 -1.26 6.08 -2.48
C ALA A 43 -1.27 6.98 -3.71
N LYS A 44 -0.09 7.47 -4.12
CA LYS A 44 0.07 8.26 -5.34
C LYS A 44 -0.36 7.50 -6.59
N TYR A 45 -0.26 6.17 -6.64
CA TYR A 45 -0.74 5.35 -7.76
C TYR A 45 -2.12 4.72 -7.50
N GLY A 46 -2.82 5.13 -6.45
CA GLY A 46 -4.18 4.64 -6.18
C GLY A 46 -4.27 3.20 -5.69
N LEU A 47 -3.17 2.53 -5.37
CA LEU A 47 -3.16 1.15 -4.86
C LEU A 47 -3.56 1.07 -3.37
N VAL A 48 -3.34 2.16 -2.65
CA VAL A 48 -3.87 2.37 -1.30
C VAL A 48 -4.46 3.78 -1.23
N GLU A 49 -5.22 4.07 -0.20
CA GLU A 49 -5.69 5.43 0.09
C GLU A 49 -5.46 5.78 1.55
N ARG A 50 -5.25 7.06 1.82
CA ARG A 50 -5.00 7.56 3.18
C ARG A 50 -6.32 7.98 3.82
N LEU A 51 -6.74 7.25 4.86
CA LEU A 51 -7.98 7.55 5.61
C LEU A 51 -7.77 8.60 6.71
N GLY A 52 -6.53 8.78 7.16
CA GLY A 52 -6.19 9.69 8.25
C GLY A 52 -4.69 9.69 8.54
N THR A 53 -4.29 10.29 9.66
CA THR A 53 -2.88 10.42 10.03
C THR A 53 -2.21 9.05 10.17
N GLY A 54 -1.47 8.66 9.12
CA GLY A 54 -0.72 7.41 9.07
C GLY A 54 -1.57 6.16 8.89
N LEU A 55 -2.87 6.29 8.60
CA LEU A 55 -3.78 5.15 8.39
C LEU A 55 -4.12 5.01 6.90
N TYR A 56 -3.86 3.83 6.36
CA TYR A 56 -4.06 3.51 4.95
C TYR A 56 -5.01 2.33 4.77
N ARG A 57 -5.76 2.33 3.66
CA ARG A 57 -6.66 1.26 3.24
C ARG A 57 -6.26 0.76 1.85
N LEU A 58 -6.34 -0.55 1.64
CA LEU A 58 -6.17 -1.17 0.32
C LEU A 58 -7.37 -0.81 -0.57
N THR A 59 -7.11 -0.30 -1.77
CA THR A 59 -8.17 0.04 -2.75
C THR A 59 -8.54 -1.18 -3.60
N ASP A 60 -9.56 -1.03 -4.45
CA ASP A 60 -9.91 -2.06 -5.43
C ASP A 60 -8.80 -2.26 -6.47
N ASP A 61 -8.14 -1.18 -6.92
CA ASP A 61 -6.98 -1.28 -7.82
C ASP A 61 -5.79 -1.99 -7.14
N GLY A 62 -5.60 -1.77 -5.82
CA GLY A 62 -4.63 -2.52 -5.03
C GLY A 62 -4.91 -4.02 -5.00
N ARG A 63 -6.19 -4.41 -4.93
CA ARG A 63 -6.61 -5.83 -5.00
C ARG A 63 -6.43 -6.40 -6.41
N ALA A 64 -6.87 -5.68 -7.43
CA ALA A 64 -6.71 -6.07 -8.83
C ALA A 64 -5.23 -6.24 -9.20
N PHE A 65 -4.35 -5.39 -8.65
CA PHE A 65 -2.91 -5.55 -8.79
C PHE A 65 -2.41 -6.89 -8.21
N LEU A 66 -2.82 -7.23 -6.98
CA LEU A 66 -2.46 -8.51 -6.33
C LEU A 66 -3.05 -9.74 -7.03
N ASP A 67 -4.20 -9.58 -7.71
CA ASP A 67 -4.85 -10.64 -8.47
C ASP A 67 -4.32 -10.75 -9.93
N GLU A 68 -3.25 -10.01 -10.26
CA GLU A 68 -2.68 -9.92 -11.61
C GLU A 68 -3.65 -9.39 -12.68
N GLU A 69 -4.77 -8.79 -12.26
CA GLU A 69 -5.80 -8.19 -13.12
C GLU A 69 -5.42 -6.76 -13.56
N LEU A 70 -4.48 -6.14 -12.85
CA LEU A 70 -3.93 -4.81 -13.14
C LEU A 70 -2.41 -4.84 -13.16
N ASP A 71 -1.81 -4.51 -14.31
CA ASP A 71 -0.35 -4.35 -14.40
C ASP A 71 0.08 -2.99 -13.83
N ALA A 72 1.05 -3.01 -12.92
CA ALA A 72 1.68 -1.81 -12.37
C ALA A 72 2.28 -0.89 -13.44
N SER A 73 2.67 -1.42 -14.61
CA SER A 73 3.17 -0.62 -15.73
C SER A 73 2.11 0.29 -16.37
N ALA A 74 0.83 -0.02 -16.16
CA ALA A 74 -0.31 0.74 -16.66
C ALA A 74 -0.79 1.84 -15.69
N LEU A 75 -0.27 1.89 -14.46
CA LEU A 75 -0.68 2.85 -13.46
C LEU A 75 -0.14 4.26 -13.77
N ALA A 76 -1.05 5.23 -13.81
CA ALA A 76 -0.71 6.64 -13.75
C ALA A 76 -0.90 7.16 -12.32
N PRO A 77 -0.12 8.17 -11.89
CA PRO A 77 -0.41 8.85 -10.62
C PRO A 77 -1.85 9.36 -10.59
N VAL A 78 -2.55 9.17 -9.48
CA VAL A 78 -3.88 9.77 -9.28
C VAL A 78 -3.70 11.28 -9.17
N ASP A 79 -4.55 12.04 -9.88
CA ASP A 79 -4.49 13.50 -9.88
C ASP A 79 -4.96 14.03 -8.52
N GLU A 80 -4.05 14.61 -7.74
CA GLU A 80 -4.40 15.25 -6.46
C GLU A 80 -5.12 16.57 -6.76
N SER A 81 -6.45 16.52 -6.92
CA SER A 81 -7.33 17.70 -7.05
C SER A 81 -7.58 18.40 -5.72
#